data_AF-E3WH53-F1
#
_entry.id   AF-E3WH53-F1
#
_cell.length_a   1.000
_cell.length_b   1.000
_cell.length_c   1.000
_cell.angle_alpha   90.00
_cell.angle_beta   90.00
_cell.angle_gamma   90.00
#
_symmetry.space_group_name_H-M   'P 1'
#
loop_
_entity.id
_entity.type
_entity.pdbx_description
1 polymer ?
#
loop_
_entity_poly.entity_id
_entity_poly.type
_entity_poly.pdbx_seq_one_letter_code
_entity_poly.pdbx_strand_id
1 'polypeptide(L)'
;MLSTAVGAAAVVIAALSAVASPAGAATNSYGPTGVTLDEKIAHAHWRYRDAGKVLAIRVNTRDGVMMRGEWERRLAATNATLAMTPRDFAALKARQAAMVAAEKAKATRESPIRLDAIRGDPAKVKAFCAAMPRVAMLHIHPSGTRDLKTVRELLTELDPLVNGSAIIEEANDGVLTTLYPSELAALEALPLQRYSQFDAAGKRTIEELFFLPVSPEDHPFTRFEALFSIADILLEQDDSTKVYLEEKTYVDFAKRAVRLGLSYAEFTKVEIPPTREALDRFAELKALINKETGGKLIANWVFAFVRTIEPTSLNRGWARELVDLTKEKEEGSMRGIDLLANELDTPALETAQGIYMPVGAARQAGEIRLKSTMHSGELGDVRNVRDAMIMGVERVGHGVLLREDPVAIEYARANNVGIVCSLVSNRLLRVETDYSNHPFLTFLRLGIPTSLSTDDEGMFRTDIANECRVAVTNTDIQYSEMVALSRNSVYESFAGSATKERLLATLAGELKAFEASYGKTG
;
A
#
# COMPACT_ATOMS: atom_id res chain seq x y z
N MET A 1 -20.92 -1.22 61.04
CA MET A 1 -20.04 -0.09 60.67
C MET A 1 -18.94 -0.66 59.77
N LEU A 2 -19.11 -0.98 58.48
CA LEU A 2 -19.73 -0.28 57.32
C LEU A 2 -19.05 1.05 57.00
N SER A 3 -18.11 1.04 56.04
CA SER A 3 -17.77 2.16 55.16
C SER A 3 -16.69 1.74 54.13
N THR A 4 -17.13 1.19 52.99
CA THR A 4 -16.37 1.23 51.73
C THR A 4 -17.12 2.14 50.77
N ALA A 5 -16.49 3.25 50.41
CA ALA A 5 -17.05 4.26 49.53
C ALA A 5 -16.86 3.83 48.06
N VAL A 6 -17.98 3.64 47.38
CA VAL A 6 -18.11 3.54 45.92
C VAL A 6 -18.56 4.91 45.43
N GLY A 7 -17.82 5.53 44.51
CA GLY A 7 -18.23 6.81 43.92
C GLY A 7 -17.27 7.37 42.87
N ALA A 8 -17.76 7.38 41.62
CA ALA A 8 -17.43 8.30 40.53
C ALA A 8 -16.10 8.13 39.76
N ALA A 9 -16.18 7.43 38.62
CA ALA A 9 -15.54 7.82 37.35
C ALA A 9 -16.10 6.98 36.19
N ALA A 10 -17.22 7.42 35.61
CA ALA A 10 -17.78 6.83 34.39
C ALA A 10 -18.24 7.97 33.46
N VAL A 11 -17.31 8.55 32.69
CA VAL A 11 -17.62 9.36 31.50
C VAL A 11 -16.44 9.28 30.53
N VAL A 12 -16.76 9.11 29.24
CA VAL A 12 -15.91 9.22 28.03
C VAL A 12 -15.10 7.97 27.65
N ILE A 13 -15.72 7.05 26.89
CA ILE A 13 -15.29 6.51 25.58
C ILE A 13 -16.48 5.67 25.06
N ALA A 14 -17.37 6.31 24.30
CA ALA A 14 -18.42 5.64 23.53
C ALA A 14 -18.88 6.58 22.42
N ALA A 15 -18.11 6.64 21.33
CA ALA A 15 -18.56 7.22 20.08
C ALA A 15 -17.69 6.67 18.93
N LEU A 16 -17.96 5.43 18.50
CA LEU A 16 -17.58 4.88 17.19
C LEU A 16 -18.37 3.58 16.92
N SER A 17 -19.67 3.59 17.20
CA SER A 17 -20.61 2.53 16.81
C SER A 17 -21.99 3.13 16.61
N ALA A 18 -22.16 3.91 15.55
CA ALA A 18 -23.47 4.29 15.05
C ALA A 18 -23.38 4.38 13.54
N VAL A 19 -23.68 3.27 12.87
CA VAL A 19 -24.17 3.30 11.49
C VAL A 19 -25.57 3.94 11.58
N ALA A 20 -25.60 5.26 11.60
CA ALA A 20 -26.82 5.99 11.31
C ALA A 20 -27.10 5.78 9.82
N SER A 21 -28.16 5.02 9.53
CA SER A 21 -28.78 5.05 8.21
C SER A 21 -29.05 6.52 7.86
N PRO A 22 -28.72 7.00 6.64
CA PRO A 22 -29.11 8.33 6.24
C PRO A 22 -30.64 8.34 6.13
N ALA A 23 -31.29 8.94 7.13
CA ALA A 23 -32.69 9.32 7.06
C ALA A 23 -32.82 10.40 5.98
N GLY A 24 -33.22 9.96 4.79
CA GLY A 24 -33.34 10.79 3.60
C GLY A 24 -33.26 9.98 2.30
N ALA A 25 -33.72 8.72 2.30
CA ALA A 25 -33.85 7.97 1.07
C ALA A 25 -35.05 8.53 0.28
N ALA A 26 -34.77 9.34 -0.74
CA ALA A 26 -35.74 9.60 -1.80
C ALA A 26 -36.11 8.25 -2.43
N THR A 27 -37.32 7.78 -2.13
CA THR A 27 -37.91 6.56 -2.69
C THR A 27 -38.14 6.75 -4.18
N ASN A 28 -37.17 6.35 -5.01
CA ASN A 28 -37.38 6.19 -6.44
C ASN A 28 -37.68 4.72 -6.75
N SER A 29 -38.95 4.35 -6.62
CA SER A 29 -39.51 3.07 -7.01
C SER A 29 -39.76 3.03 -8.53
N TYR A 30 -38.88 2.49 -9.37
CA TYR A 30 -39.18 2.42 -10.82
C TYR A 30 -38.57 1.22 -11.59
N GLY A 31 -39.31 0.09 -11.66
CA GLY A 31 -39.12 -1.04 -12.59
C GLY A 31 -39.86 -2.34 -12.16
N PRO A 32 -40.29 -3.26 -13.05
CA PRO A 32 -41.47 -4.15 -12.90
C PRO A 32 -41.37 -5.30 -11.87
N THR A 33 -40.37 -5.28 -11.00
CA THR A 33 -40.22 -6.17 -9.84
C THR A 33 -39.81 -5.25 -8.71
N GLY A 34 -40.57 -5.15 -7.62
CA GLY A 34 -40.38 -4.16 -6.53
C GLY A 34 -39.08 -4.23 -5.73
N VAL A 35 -37.96 -4.60 -6.35
CA VAL A 35 -36.60 -4.67 -5.79
C VAL A 35 -35.87 -3.35 -6.05
N THR A 36 -35.38 -2.75 -4.97
CA THR A 36 -34.62 -1.50 -4.96
C THR A 36 -33.15 -1.70 -5.34
N LEU A 37 -32.46 -0.62 -5.72
CA LEU A 37 -31.01 -0.65 -5.97
C LEU A 37 -30.23 -1.12 -4.72
N ASP A 38 -30.67 -0.72 -3.53
CA ASP A 38 -30.00 -1.08 -2.27
C ASP A 38 -30.11 -2.57 -1.97
N GLU A 39 -31.27 -3.19 -2.26
CA GLU A 39 -31.43 -4.65 -2.15
C GLU A 39 -30.52 -5.39 -3.14
N LYS A 40 -30.34 -4.87 -4.36
CA LYS A 40 -29.40 -5.45 -5.33
C LYS A 40 -27.93 -5.31 -4.90
N ILE A 41 -27.55 -4.16 -4.34
CA ILE A 41 -26.20 -3.95 -3.77
C ILE A 41 -25.97 -4.91 -2.60
N ALA A 42 -26.93 -4.98 -1.66
CA ALA A 42 -26.84 -5.87 -0.51
C ALA A 42 -26.74 -7.34 -0.94
N HIS A 43 -27.48 -7.73 -1.98
CA HIS A 43 -27.38 -9.06 -2.58
C HIS A 43 -26.00 -9.29 -3.20
N ALA A 44 -25.46 -8.36 -3.98
CA ALA A 44 -24.12 -8.47 -4.53
C ALA A 44 -23.05 -8.61 -3.43
N HIS A 45 -23.15 -7.85 -2.35
CA HIS A 45 -22.26 -7.97 -1.19
C HIS A 45 -22.38 -9.33 -0.49
N TRP A 46 -23.61 -9.86 -0.37
CA TRP A 46 -23.82 -11.20 0.16
C TRP A 46 -23.11 -12.25 -0.71
N ARG A 47 -23.18 -12.12 -2.03
CA ARG A 47 -22.50 -13.03 -2.96
C ARG A 47 -20.99 -12.98 -2.82
N TYR A 48 -20.40 -11.81 -2.63
CA TYR A 48 -18.97 -11.70 -2.35
C TYR A 48 -18.58 -12.47 -1.08
N ARG A 49 -19.33 -12.29 0.01
CA ARG A 49 -19.09 -13.05 1.26
C ARG A 49 -19.30 -14.55 1.09
N ASP A 50 -20.34 -14.97 0.37
CA ASP A 50 -20.61 -16.38 0.08
C ASP A 50 -19.48 -17.00 -0.76
N ALA A 51 -19.03 -16.29 -1.79
CA ALA A 51 -17.97 -16.72 -2.67
C ALA A 51 -16.64 -16.90 -1.92
N GLY A 52 -16.32 -16.01 -0.98
CA GLY A 52 -15.16 -16.17 -0.08
C GLY A 52 -15.24 -17.42 0.79
N LYS A 53 -16.42 -17.76 1.33
CA LYS A 53 -16.62 -19.03 2.08
C LYS A 53 -16.39 -20.25 1.21
N VAL A 54 -16.85 -20.20 -0.04
CA VAL A 54 -16.65 -21.30 -0.99
C VAL A 54 -15.18 -21.47 -1.37
N LEU A 55 -14.44 -20.38 -1.57
CA LEU A 55 -12.99 -20.46 -1.77
C LEU A 55 -12.30 -21.11 -0.56
N ALA A 56 -12.68 -20.73 0.66
CA ALA A 56 -12.10 -21.29 1.88
C ALA A 56 -12.33 -22.81 2.01
N ILE A 57 -13.50 -23.30 1.60
CA ILE A 57 -13.78 -24.74 1.54
C ILE A 57 -12.94 -25.39 0.44
N ARG A 58 -12.99 -24.84 -0.78
CA ARG A 58 -12.39 -25.46 -1.96
C ARG A 58 -10.87 -25.59 -1.88
N VAL A 59 -10.17 -24.56 -1.41
CA VAL A 59 -8.70 -24.59 -1.29
C VAL A 59 -8.24 -25.66 -0.28
N ASN A 60 -9.13 -26.05 0.65
CA ASN A 60 -8.90 -27.12 1.62
C ASN A 60 -9.37 -28.52 1.15
N THR A 61 -10.13 -28.63 0.06
CA THR A 61 -10.51 -29.92 -0.54
C THR A 61 -9.57 -30.32 -1.69
N ARG A 62 -9.76 -31.54 -2.22
CA ARG A 62 -9.00 -32.05 -3.39
C ARG A 62 -9.35 -31.32 -4.70
N ASP A 63 -10.29 -30.38 -4.69
CA ASP A 63 -10.88 -29.75 -5.89
C ASP A 63 -10.06 -28.59 -6.47
N GLY A 64 -8.88 -28.31 -5.90
CA GLY A 64 -7.89 -27.40 -6.47
C GLY A 64 -8.28 -25.91 -6.47
N VAL A 65 -7.51 -25.12 -7.21
CA VAL A 65 -7.70 -23.67 -7.40
C VAL A 65 -8.98 -23.43 -8.21
N MET A 66 -9.84 -22.52 -7.77
CA MET A 66 -10.97 -22.04 -8.57
C MET A 66 -10.48 -21.11 -9.67
N MET A 67 -10.79 -21.45 -10.91
CA MET A 67 -10.39 -20.68 -12.08
C MET A 67 -11.39 -19.55 -12.38
N ARG A 68 -10.91 -18.45 -12.98
CA ARG A 68 -11.69 -17.25 -13.36
C ARG A 68 -13.06 -17.55 -13.94
N GLY A 69 -13.12 -18.42 -14.94
CA GLY A 69 -14.38 -18.70 -15.64
C GLY A 69 -15.45 -19.31 -14.72
N GLU A 70 -15.03 -20.17 -13.79
CA GLU A 70 -15.95 -20.73 -12.79
C GLU A 70 -16.36 -19.68 -11.76
N TRP A 71 -15.40 -18.88 -11.30
CA TRP A 71 -15.62 -17.80 -10.36
C TRP A 71 -16.63 -16.77 -10.86
N GLU A 72 -16.45 -16.25 -12.07
CA GLU A 72 -17.40 -15.29 -12.65
C GLU A 72 -18.76 -15.94 -12.89
N ARG A 73 -18.84 -17.21 -13.28
CA ARG A 73 -20.15 -17.90 -13.39
C ARG A 73 -20.85 -17.96 -12.03
N ARG A 74 -20.11 -18.22 -10.94
CA ARG A 74 -20.66 -18.20 -9.58
C ARG A 74 -21.09 -16.79 -9.18
N LEU A 75 -20.29 -15.77 -9.50
CA LEU A 75 -20.60 -14.35 -9.26
C LEU A 75 -21.60 -13.75 -10.25
N ALA A 76 -22.00 -14.48 -11.30
CA ALA A 76 -23.10 -14.12 -12.21
C ALA A 76 -24.38 -14.91 -11.91
N ALA A 77 -24.30 -16.13 -11.39
CA ALA A 77 -25.44 -16.98 -10.99
C ALA A 77 -26.28 -16.35 -9.85
N THR A 78 -27.32 -15.61 -10.22
CA THR A 78 -28.27 -14.97 -9.31
C THR A 78 -29.69 -15.08 -9.86
N ASN A 79 -30.69 -14.91 -9.00
CA ASN A 79 -32.05 -14.62 -9.45
C ASN A 79 -32.03 -13.37 -10.35
N ALA A 80 -32.66 -13.46 -11.52
CA ALA A 80 -32.74 -12.39 -12.50
C ALA A 80 -33.30 -11.08 -11.93
N THR A 81 -34.19 -11.15 -10.94
CA THR A 81 -34.76 -9.95 -10.28
C THR A 81 -33.75 -9.19 -9.42
N LEU A 82 -32.76 -9.88 -8.85
CA LEU A 82 -31.70 -9.32 -8.01
C LEU A 82 -30.42 -8.98 -8.79
N ALA A 83 -30.37 -9.32 -10.08
CA ALA A 83 -29.23 -8.96 -10.92
C ALA A 83 -29.17 -7.44 -11.17
N MET A 84 -27.95 -6.90 -11.14
CA MET A 84 -27.69 -5.54 -11.57
C MET A 84 -27.86 -5.43 -13.09
N THR A 85 -28.74 -4.51 -13.51
CA THR A 85 -28.92 -4.15 -14.91
C THR A 85 -28.00 -2.98 -15.29
N PRO A 86 -27.77 -2.69 -16.58
CA PRO A 86 -27.05 -1.49 -16.99
C PRO A 86 -27.63 -0.19 -16.40
N ARG A 87 -28.95 -0.13 -16.21
CA ARG A 87 -29.62 1.01 -15.57
C ARG A 87 -29.28 1.11 -14.07
N ASP A 88 -29.18 -0.01 -13.37
CA ASP A 88 -28.78 -0.05 -11.96
C ASP A 88 -27.33 0.42 -11.80
N PHE A 89 -26.43 -0.02 -12.68
CA PHE A 89 -25.04 0.46 -12.70
C PHE A 89 -24.97 1.97 -12.97
N ALA A 90 -25.74 2.48 -13.94
CA ALA A 90 -25.79 3.92 -14.21
C ALA A 90 -26.32 4.71 -12.99
N ALA A 91 -27.36 4.21 -12.32
CA ALA A 91 -27.91 4.82 -11.12
C ALA A 91 -26.92 4.80 -9.95
N LEU A 92 -26.17 3.71 -9.77
CA LEU A 92 -25.13 3.60 -8.74
C LEU A 92 -23.98 4.58 -9.00
N LYS A 93 -23.47 4.65 -10.25
CA LYS A 93 -22.44 5.63 -10.62
C LYS A 93 -22.91 7.07 -10.39
N ALA A 94 -24.17 7.38 -10.74
CA ALA A 94 -24.74 8.70 -10.49
C ALA A 94 -24.84 9.03 -8.98
N ARG A 95 -25.23 8.05 -8.16
CA ARG A 95 -25.23 8.18 -6.70
C ARG A 95 -23.83 8.46 -6.15
N GLN A 96 -22.83 7.69 -6.59
CA GLN A 96 -21.43 7.86 -6.20
C GLN A 96 -20.90 9.24 -6.61
N ALA A 97 -21.17 9.69 -7.83
CA ALA A 97 -20.79 11.02 -8.28
C ALA A 97 -21.42 12.14 -7.43
N ALA A 98 -22.70 11.99 -7.04
CA ALA A 98 -23.37 12.93 -6.14
C ALA A 98 -22.75 12.95 -4.73
N MET A 99 -22.36 11.78 -4.19
CA MET A 99 -21.64 11.68 -2.92
C MET A 99 -20.28 12.37 -2.98
N VAL A 100 -19.50 12.13 -4.05
CA VAL A 100 -18.20 12.79 -4.26
C VAL A 100 -18.34 14.30 -4.30
N ALA A 101 -19.33 14.82 -5.03
CA ALA A 101 -19.59 16.25 -5.10
C ALA A 101 -20.00 16.84 -3.74
N ALA A 102 -20.82 16.13 -2.96
CA ALA A 102 -21.25 16.54 -1.63
C ALA A 102 -20.07 16.58 -0.63
N GLU A 103 -19.24 15.53 -0.60
CA GLU A 103 -18.07 15.48 0.28
C GLU A 103 -17.00 16.51 -0.13
N LYS A 104 -16.78 16.76 -1.43
CA LYS A 104 -15.94 17.87 -1.89
C LYS A 104 -16.44 19.22 -1.36
N ALA A 105 -17.74 19.49 -1.48
CA ALA A 105 -18.32 20.74 -0.99
C ALA A 105 -18.21 20.87 0.53
N LYS A 106 -18.36 19.76 1.26
CA LYS A 106 -18.16 19.69 2.71
C LYS A 106 -16.71 19.95 3.10
N ALA A 107 -15.75 19.25 2.49
CA ALA A 107 -14.32 19.44 2.72
C ALA A 107 -13.87 20.88 2.47
N THR A 108 -14.42 21.52 1.44
CA THR A 108 -14.17 22.94 1.14
C THR A 108 -14.64 23.86 2.28
N ARG A 109 -15.81 23.58 2.88
CA ARG A 109 -16.35 24.37 4.02
C ARG A 109 -15.61 24.10 5.33
N GLU A 110 -15.20 22.86 5.55
CA GLU A 110 -14.60 22.42 6.82
C GLU A 110 -13.08 22.68 6.89
N SER A 111 -12.44 23.02 5.78
CA SER A 111 -11.00 23.28 5.73
C SER A 111 -10.62 24.65 6.29
N PRO A 112 -9.95 24.75 7.46
CA PRO A 112 -9.43 26.02 7.97
C PRO A 112 -8.30 26.61 7.11
N ILE A 113 -7.59 25.78 6.35
CA ILE A 113 -6.51 26.19 5.46
C ILE A 113 -6.96 26.03 4.01
N ARG A 114 -6.84 27.10 3.21
CA ARG A 114 -7.26 27.13 1.81
C ARG A 114 -6.11 26.73 0.88
N LEU A 115 -6.07 25.45 0.50
CA LEU A 115 -5.03 24.93 -0.40
C LEU A 115 -5.06 25.58 -1.79
N ASP A 116 -6.23 25.98 -2.28
CA ASP A 116 -6.35 26.68 -3.57
C ASP A 116 -5.53 27.98 -3.62
N ALA A 117 -5.32 28.64 -2.48
CA ALA A 117 -4.53 29.87 -2.39
C ALA A 117 -3.02 29.64 -2.55
N ILE A 118 -2.55 28.41 -2.37
CA ILE A 118 -1.14 28.05 -2.52
C ILE A 118 -0.86 27.14 -3.72
N ARG A 119 -1.89 26.50 -4.30
CA ARG A 119 -1.77 25.44 -5.32
C ARG A 119 -0.91 25.84 -6.53
N GLY A 120 -1.01 27.10 -6.95
CA GLY A 120 -0.23 27.66 -8.07
C GLY A 120 1.19 28.11 -7.73
N ASP A 121 1.63 27.96 -6.48
CA ASP A 121 2.95 28.38 -5.99
C ASP A 121 3.74 27.16 -5.47
N PRO A 122 4.66 26.60 -6.28
CA PRO A 122 5.41 25.40 -5.90
C PRO A 122 6.20 25.55 -4.59
N ALA A 123 6.68 26.75 -4.26
CA ALA A 123 7.42 26.98 -3.03
C ALA A 123 6.50 26.92 -1.81
N LYS A 124 5.30 27.50 -1.90
CA LYS A 124 4.30 27.42 -0.83
C LYS A 124 3.75 26.01 -0.66
N VAL A 125 3.48 25.29 -1.74
CA VAL A 125 3.07 23.87 -1.66
C VAL A 125 4.16 23.03 -1.00
N LYS A 126 5.43 23.22 -1.40
CA LYS A 126 6.56 22.52 -0.78
C LYS A 126 6.65 22.82 0.72
N ALA A 127 6.55 24.08 1.13
CA ALA A 127 6.59 24.48 2.54
C ALA A 127 5.41 23.88 3.34
N PHE A 128 4.20 23.91 2.78
CA PHE A 128 3.02 23.28 3.37
C PHE A 128 3.23 21.77 3.55
N CYS A 129 3.61 21.04 2.50
CA CYS A 129 3.77 19.59 2.55
C CYS A 129 4.96 19.12 3.41
N ALA A 130 6.01 19.94 3.53
CA ALA A 130 7.10 19.66 4.46
C ALA A 130 6.64 19.74 5.93
N ALA A 131 5.71 20.64 6.24
CA ALA A 131 5.21 20.88 7.60
C ALA A 131 3.92 20.11 7.94
N MET A 132 3.17 19.62 6.95
CA MET A 132 1.90 18.94 7.13
C MET A 132 2.06 17.68 8.00
N PRO A 133 1.38 17.60 9.17
CA PRO A 133 1.46 16.45 10.05
C PRO A 133 0.96 15.16 9.41
N ARG A 134 1.76 14.12 9.62
CA ARG A 134 1.55 12.74 9.15
C ARG A 134 2.25 11.82 10.13
N VAL A 135 1.70 10.64 10.40
CA VAL A 135 2.23 9.78 11.46
C VAL A 135 2.50 8.34 11.05
N ALA A 136 1.88 7.84 9.97
CA ALA A 136 2.02 6.45 9.54
C ALA A 136 2.15 6.34 8.02
N MET A 137 2.95 5.37 7.56
CA MET A 137 3.14 4.98 6.17
C MET A 137 3.09 3.44 6.05
N LEU A 138 2.33 2.91 5.10
CA LEU A 138 1.81 1.54 5.18
C LEU A 138 2.19 0.60 4.03
N HIS A 139 2.86 1.13 3.00
CA HIS A 139 3.21 0.40 1.79
C HIS A 139 4.60 0.83 1.35
N ILE A 140 5.60 0.06 1.78
CA ILE A 140 7.02 0.40 1.66
C ILE A 140 7.78 -0.89 1.34
N HIS A 141 8.54 -0.90 0.24
CA HIS A 141 9.43 -2.01 -0.10
C HIS A 141 10.86 -1.63 0.26
N PRO A 142 11.46 -2.25 1.30
CA PRO A 142 12.73 -1.80 1.87
C PRO A 142 13.87 -1.64 0.86
N SER A 143 14.04 -2.61 -0.05
CA SER A 143 15.12 -2.60 -1.05
C SER A 143 15.06 -1.38 -1.97
N GLY A 144 13.86 -0.92 -2.33
CA GLY A 144 13.68 0.28 -3.13
C GLY A 144 13.69 1.59 -2.37
N THR A 145 13.90 1.59 -1.04
CA THR A 145 13.96 2.83 -0.24
C THR A 145 15.33 3.52 -0.25
N ARG A 146 16.37 2.93 -0.84
CA ARG A 146 17.73 3.46 -0.78
C ARG A 146 17.82 4.76 -1.60
N ASP A 147 17.90 5.91 -0.93
CA ASP A 147 18.11 7.19 -1.59
C ASP A 147 19.56 7.32 -2.09
N LEU A 148 19.85 8.36 -2.87
CA LEU A 148 21.19 8.59 -3.43
C LEU A 148 22.27 8.69 -2.34
N LYS A 149 21.94 9.18 -1.14
CA LYS A 149 22.89 9.25 -0.02
C LYS A 149 23.23 7.85 0.48
N THR A 150 22.22 7.03 0.75
CA THR A 150 22.39 5.64 1.18
C THR A 150 23.13 4.81 0.13
N VAL A 151 22.78 4.95 -1.15
CA VAL A 151 23.47 4.27 -2.27
C VAL A 151 24.96 4.64 -2.31
N ARG A 152 25.30 5.93 -2.21
CA ARG A 152 26.70 6.38 -2.21
C ARG A 152 27.51 5.84 -1.05
N GLU A 153 26.92 5.84 0.15
CA GLU A 153 27.57 5.30 1.34
C GLU A 153 27.81 3.80 1.18
N LEU A 154 26.80 3.04 0.74
CA LEU A 154 26.93 1.60 0.47
C LEU A 154 28.00 1.29 -0.57
N LEU A 155 27.98 1.96 -1.72
CA LEU A 155 29.00 1.76 -2.76
C LEU A 155 30.41 2.10 -2.27
N THR A 156 30.55 3.11 -1.42
CA THR A 156 31.84 3.52 -0.86
C THR A 156 32.35 2.53 0.18
N GLU A 157 31.47 2.01 1.04
CA GLU A 157 31.82 1.11 2.14
C GLU A 157 32.05 -0.32 1.66
N LEU A 158 31.26 -0.80 0.71
CA LEU A 158 31.36 -2.15 0.15
C LEU A 158 32.38 -2.25 -0.98
N ASP A 159 32.69 -1.13 -1.64
CA ASP A 159 33.63 -1.02 -2.77
C ASP A 159 33.50 -2.15 -3.82
N PRO A 160 32.28 -2.36 -4.37
CA PRO A 160 31.99 -3.52 -5.18
C PRO A 160 32.78 -3.51 -6.49
N LEU A 161 33.00 -4.70 -7.05
CA LEU A 161 33.54 -4.84 -8.40
C LEU A 161 32.42 -4.49 -9.40
N VAL A 162 32.63 -3.48 -10.23
CA VAL A 162 31.63 -3.05 -11.21
C VAL A 162 31.93 -3.70 -12.54
N ASN A 163 31.02 -4.55 -13.01
CA ASN A 163 31.11 -5.23 -14.30
C ASN A 163 29.90 -4.85 -15.16
N GLY A 164 30.09 -3.91 -16.10
CA GLY A 164 29.01 -3.44 -16.97
C GLY A 164 28.35 -4.56 -17.76
N SER A 165 29.11 -5.52 -18.30
CA SER A 165 28.56 -6.65 -19.04
C SER A 165 27.68 -7.57 -18.18
N ALA A 166 28.08 -7.83 -16.92
CA ALA A 166 27.28 -8.65 -16.00
C ALA A 166 25.98 -7.94 -15.61
N ILE A 167 26.03 -6.62 -15.39
CA ILE A 167 24.84 -5.81 -15.12
C ILE A 167 23.88 -5.86 -16.32
N ILE A 168 24.39 -5.73 -17.55
CA ILE A 168 23.57 -5.82 -18.77
C ILE A 168 22.89 -7.20 -18.88
N GLU A 169 23.62 -8.28 -18.62
CA GLU A 169 23.10 -9.64 -18.74
C GLU A 169 21.95 -9.89 -17.77
N GLU A 170 22.15 -9.60 -16.48
CA GLU A 170 21.18 -9.87 -15.43
C GLU A 170 19.98 -8.91 -15.45
N ALA A 171 20.21 -7.60 -15.62
CA ALA A 171 19.15 -6.60 -15.60
C ALA A 171 18.17 -6.75 -16.78
N ASN A 172 18.60 -7.43 -17.84
CA ASN A 172 17.74 -7.75 -18.97
C ASN A 172 16.98 -9.06 -18.78
N ASP A 173 17.30 -9.90 -17.80
CA ASP A 173 16.71 -11.23 -17.60
C ASP A 173 16.70 -12.05 -18.92
N GLY A 174 17.80 -11.97 -19.67
CA GLY A 174 17.92 -12.57 -21.01
C GLY A 174 17.18 -11.83 -22.14
N VAL A 175 16.48 -10.73 -21.87
CA VAL A 175 15.72 -9.91 -22.83
C VAL A 175 16.30 -8.49 -22.94
N LEU A 176 16.98 -8.18 -24.05
CA LEU A 176 17.70 -6.91 -24.29
C LEU A 176 16.81 -5.66 -24.46
N THR A 177 15.61 -5.63 -23.91
CA THR A 177 14.66 -4.51 -24.05
C THR A 177 14.38 -3.79 -22.74
N THR A 178 14.96 -4.24 -21.63
CA THR A 178 14.67 -3.69 -20.31
C THR A 178 15.44 -2.41 -20.04
N LEU A 179 16.73 -2.37 -20.39
CA LEU A 179 17.56 -1.16 -20.29
C LEU A 179 17.45 -0.26 -21.53
N TYR A 180 17.56 1.06 -21.34
CA TYR A 180 17.57 2.00 -22.47
C TYR A 180 18.90 1.97 -23.24
N PRO A 181 18.91 2.28 -24.55
CA PRO A 181 20.15 2.31 -25.35
C PRO A 181 21.26 3.18 -24.76
N SER A 182 20.91 4.30 -24.10
CA SER A 182 21.87 5.16 -23.41
C SER A 182 22.49 4.51 -22.17
N GLU A 183 21.72 3.69 -21.46
CA GLU A 183 22.21 2.95 -20.29
C GLU A 183 23.13 1.82 -20.73
N LEU A 184 22.75 1.09 -21.78
CA LEU A 184 23.58 0.04 -22.40
C LEU A 184 24.93 0.61 -22.84
N ALA A 185 24.92 1.68 -23.63
CA ALA A 185 26.15 2.32 -24.09
C ALA A 185 27.02 2.83 -22.92
N ALA A 186 26.39 3.33 -21.85
CA ALA A 186 27.11 3.76 -20.66
C ALA A 186 27.75 2.58 -19.92
N LEU A 187 27.03 1.47 -19.75
CA LEU A 187 27.52 0.24 -19.11
C LEU A 187 28.64 -0.43 -19.91
N GLU A 188 28.52 -0.51 -21.23
CA GLU A 188 29.55 -1.06 -22.13
C GLU A 188 30.87 -0.25 -22.08
N ALA A 189 30.77 1.05 -21.81
CA ALA A 189 31.93 1.93 -21.69
C ALA A 189 32.62 1.85 -20.33
N LEU A 190 32.02 1.23 -19.30
CA LEU A 190 32.63 1.13 -17.97
C LEU A 190 33.75 0.07 -17.96
N PRO A 191 34.97 0.42 -17.53
CA PRO A 191 36.00 -0.59 -17.27
C PRO A 191 35.62 -1.51 -16.10
N LEU A 192 36.05 -2.77 -16.15
CA LEU A 192 35.95 -3.70 -15.03
C LEU A 192 36.92 -3.28 -13.92
N GLN A 193 36.41 -2.67 -12.86
CA GLN A 193 37.22 -2.24 -11.72
C GLN A 193 36.34 -1.99 -10.49
N ARG A 194 36.95 -1.74 -9.33
CA ARG A 194 36.21 -1.43 -8.10
C ARG A 194 35.61 -0.03 -8.16
N TYR A 195 34.47 0.16 -7.48
CA TYR A 195 33.79 1.46 -7.40
C TYR A 195 34.72 2.62 -7.01
N SER A 196 35.62 2.39 -6.05
CA SER A 196 36.60 3.37 -5.55
C SER A 196 37.55 3.88 -6.62
N GLN A 197 37.80 3.11 -7.67
CA GLN A 197 38.75 3.40 -8.76
C GLN A 197 38.13 4.24 -9.89
N PHE A 198 36.80 4.41 -9.93
CA PHE A 198 36.16 5.28 -10.91
C PHE A 198 36.35 6.76 -10.59
N ASP A 199 36.42 7.57 -11.64
CA ASP A 199 36.33 9.03 -11.52
C ASP A 199 34.88 9.46 -11.17
N ALA A 200 34.67 10.77 -11.02
CA ALA A 200 33.36 11.31 -10.66
C ALA A 200 32.28 11.00 -11.72
N ALA A 201 32.64 10.90 -13.00
CA ALA A 201 31.68 10.61 -14.07
C ALA A 201 31.25 9.14 -14.03
N GLY A 202 32.21 8.21 -13.92
CA GLY A 202 31.94 6.78 -13.78
C GLY A 202 31.12 6.48 -12.52
N LYS A 203 31.47 7.08 -11.38
CA LYS A 203 30.69 6.94 -10.14
C LYS A 203 29.26 7.41 -10.32
N ARG A 204 29.05 8.57 -10.97
CA ARG A 204 27.71 9.07 -11.26
C ARG A 204 26.92 8.11 -12.15
N THR A 205 27.53 7.55 -13.19
CA THR A 205 26.87 6.54 -14.03
C THR A 205 26.39 5.36 -13.20
N ILE A 206 27.24 4.83 -12.32
CA ILE A 206 26.92 3.67 -11.46
C ILE A 206 25.81 4.03 -10.45
N GLU A 207 25.92 5.19 -9.79
CA GLU A 207 24.93 5.66 -8.82
C GLU A 207 23.55 5.85 -9.45
N GLU A 208 23.46 6.34 -10.69
CA GLU A 208 22.18 6.57 -11.38
C GLU A 208 21.43 5.28 -11.73
N LEU A 209 22.12 4.13 -11.82
CA LEU A 209 21.49 2.84 -12.15
C LEU A 209 20.56 2.31 -11.05
N PHE A 210 20.61 2.87 -9.84
CA PHE A 210 19.72 2.51 -8.72
C PHE A 210 18.34 3.19 -8.80
N PHE A 211 18.13 4.05 -9.80
CA PHE A 211 16.94 4.90 -9.91
C PHE A 211 16.30 4.76 -11.27
N LEU A 212 14.98 4.97 -11.34
CA LEU A 212 14.35 5.20 -12.64
C LEU A 212 14.92 6.49 -13.27
N PRO A 213 15.29 6.45 -14.56
CA PRO A 213 15.85 7.63 -15.22
C PRO A 213 14.77 8.70 -15.40
N VAL A 214 15.14 9.98 -15.36
CA VAL A 214 14.18 11.10 -15.49
C VAL A 214 13.57 11.21 -16.90
N SER A 215 14.23 10.61 -17.91
CA SER A 215 13.78 10.58 -19.29
C SER A 215 13.89 9.15 -19.84
N PRO A 216 12.82 8.59 -20.44
CA PRO A 216 11.47 9.15 -20.57
C PRO A 216 10.80 9.41 -19.21
N GLU A 217 9.69 10.17 -19.19
CA GLU A 217 9.00 10.55 -17.93
C GLU A 217 8.31 9.36 -17.23
N ASP A 218 8.13 8.23 -17.91
CA ASP A 218 7.57 7.00 -17.39
C ASP A 218 8.17 5.76 -18.05
N HIS A 219 8.01 4.62 -17.39
CA HIS A 219 8.75 3.40 -17.64
C HIS A 219 7.84 2.18 -17.66
N PRO A 220 8.16 1.16 -18.48
CA PRO A 220 7.54 -0.14 -18.34
C PRO A 220 7.90 -0.77 -16.99
N PHE A 221 6.99 -1.58 -16.44
CA PHE A 221 7.20 -2.27 -15.18
C PHE A 221 8.48 -3.12 -15.17
N THR A 222 8.84 -3.74 -16.30
CA THR A 222 10.07 -4.52 -16.44
C THR A 222 11.34 -3.71 -16.20
N ARG A 223 11.40 -2.43 -16.62
CA ARG A 223 12.54 -1.56 -16.32
C ARG A 223 12.65 -1.30 -14.82
N PHE A 224 11.52 -1.16 -14.14
CA PHE A 224 11.50 -1.03 -12.69
C PHE A 224 11.98 -2.33 -12.01
N GLU A 225 11.52 -3.50 -12.45
CA GLU A 225 11.99 -4.80 -11.94
C GLU A 225 13.53 -4.95 -12.06
N ALA A 226 14.11 -4.50 -13.18
CA ALA A 226 15.56 -4.53 -13.37
C ALA A 226 16.37 -3.74 -12.33
N LEU A 227 15.79 -2.73 -11.67
CA LEU A 227 16.49 -1.99 -10.62
C LEU A 227 16.85 -2.87 -9.43
N PHE A 228 16.02 -3.87 -9.11
CA PHE A 228 16.32 -4.83 -8.05
C PHE A 228 17.52 -5.70 -8.43
N SER A 229 17.51 -6.28 -9.64
CA SER A 229 18.63 -7.08 -10.15
C SER A 229 19.95 -6.29 -10.21
N ILE A 230 19.90 -5.03 -10.66
CA ILE A 230 21.08 -4.16 -10.68
C ILE A 230 21.60 -3.91 -9.26
N ALA A 231 20.70 -3.61 -8.32
CA ALA A 231 21.08 -3.36 -6.94
C ALA A 231 21.70 -4.61 -6.30
N ASP A 232 21.15 -5.79 -6.56
CA ASP A 232 21.64 -7.05 -6.03
C ASP A 232 23.04 -7.39 -6.58
N ILE A 233 23.28 -7.24 -7.89
CA ILE A 233 24.62 -7.42 -8.48
C ILE A 233 25.66 -6.46 -7.91
N LEU A 234 25.28 -5.22 -7.66
CA LEU A 234 26.20 -4.21 -7.17
C LEU A 234 26.46 -4.31 -5.68
N LEU A 235 25.48 -4.74 -4.87
CA LEU A 235 25.57 -4.67 -3.41
C LEU A 235 25.71 -6.02 -2.72
N GLU A 236 25.29 -7.13 -3.34
CA GLU A 236 25.26 -8.47 -2.71
C GLU A 236 26.38 -9.40 -3.21
N GLN A 237 27.58 -8.85 -3.45
CA GLN A 237 28.74 -9.64 -3.91
C GLN A 237 29.41 -10.47 -2.79
N ASP A 238 29.13 -10.15 -1.54
CA ASP A 238 29.68 -10.82 -0.35
C ASP A 238 28.57 -11.09 0.66
N ASP A 239 28.27 -12.38 0.87
CA ASP A 239 27.26 -12.83 1.83
C ASP A 239 27.49 -12.31 3.26
N SER A 240 28.75 -12.04 3.65
CA SER A 240 29.07 -11.50 4.98
C SER A 240 28.54 -10.09 5.20
N THR A 241 28.18 -9.37 4.13
CA THR A 241 27.70 -7.98 4.17
C THR A 241 26.18 -7.85 4.12
N LYS A 242 25.43 -8.94 3.87
CA LYS A 242 23.97 -8.93 3.72
C LYS A 242 23.24 -8.33 4.94
N VAL A 243 23.66 -8.71 6.14
CA VAL A 243 23.12 -8.18 7.39
C VAL A 243 23.34 -6.67 7.48
N TYR A 244 24.54 -6.21 7.16
CA TYR A 244 24.88 -4.78 7.16
C TYR A 244 24.04 -4.00 6.15
N LEU A 245 23.95 -4.50 4.91
CA LEU A 245 23.18 -3.88 3.83
C LEU A 245 21.71 -3.73 4.23
N GLU A 246 21.13 -4.78 4.80
CA GLU A 246 19.76 -4.78 5.31
C GLU A 246 19.58 -3.71 6.41
N GLU A 247 20.41 -3.76 7.46
CA GLU A 247 20.33 -2.84 8.59
C GLU A 247 20.46 -1.39 8.16
N LYS A 248 21.44 -1.08 7.30
CA LYS A 248 21.65 0.28 6.80
C LYS A 248 20.44 0.76 5.99
N THR A 249 19.87 -0.10 5.14
CA THR A 249 18.68 0.23 4.35
C THR A 249 17.52 0.66 5.26
N TYR A 250 17.20 -0.14 6.29
CA TYR A 250 16.12 0.19 7.22
C TYR A 250 16.42 1.40 8.10
N VAL A 251 17.64 1.53 8.61
CA VAL A 251 18.02 2.61 9.53
C VAL A 251 18.04 3.97 8.84
N ASP A 252 18.57 4.04 7.62
CA ASP A 252 18.62 5.29 6.86
C ASP A 252 17.21 5.75 6.47
N PHE A 253 16.38 4.81 5.99
CA PHE A 253 14.96 5.07 5.77
C PHE A 253 14.28 5.57 7.05
N ALA A 254 14.46 4.87 8.18
CA ALA A 254 13.81 5.24 9.42
C ALA A 254 14.21 6.64 9.90
N LYS A 255 15.49 7.00 9.75
CA LYS A 255 15.99 8.35 10.05
C LYS A 255 15.37 9.40 9.13
N ARG A 256 15.16 9.11 7.83
CA ARG A 256 14.43 10.00 6.90
C ARG A 256 12.96 10.14 7.29
N ALA A 257 12.29 9.02 7.52
CA ALA A 257 10.88 8.95 7.90
C ALA A 257 10.60 9.83 9.15
N VAL A 258 11.43 9.74 10.19
CA VAL A 258 11.32 10.57 11.40
C VAL A 258 11.52 12.06 11.10
N ARG A 259 12.48 12.44 10.25
CA ARG A 259 12.64 13.85 9.82
C ARG A 259 11.42 14.37 9.07
N LEU A 260 10.72 13.46 8.39
CA LEU A 260 9.48 13.71 7.68
C LEU A 260 8.24 13.56 8.60
N GLY A 261 8.40 13.45 9.92
CA GLY A 261 7.29 13.43 10.88
C GLY A 261 6.64 12.06 11.11
N LEU A 262 7.05 11.01 10.41
CA LEU A 262 6.48 9.68 10.59
C LEU A 262 6.88 9.08 11.95
N SER A 263 5.91 8.46 12.61
CA SER A 263 6.06 7.75 13.89
C SER A 263 5.77 6.25 13.77
N TYR A 264 5.28 5.80 12.61
CA TYR A 264 4.93 4.42 12.33
C TYR A 264 5.20 4.05 10.86
N ALA A 265 5.73 2.86 10.61
CA ALA A 265 5.96 2.31 9.28
C ALA A 265 5.64 0.82 9.23
N GLU A 266 4.99 0.39 8.14
CA GLU A 266 4.84 -1.02 7.79
C GLU A 266 5.59 -1.33 6.49
N PHE A 267 6.55 -2.25 6.59
CA PHE A 267 7.37 -2.69 5.46
C PHE A 267 6.81 -3.97 4.86
N THR A 268 6.67 -4.01 3.55
CA THR A 268 6.37 -5.22 2.79
C THR A 268 7.70 -5.90 2.47
N LYS A 269 7.89 -7.14 2.95
CA LYS A 269 9.15 -7.88 2.78
C LYS A 269 8.89 -9.32 2.37
N VAL A 270 9.56 -9.75 1.31
CA VAL A 270 9.60 -11.13 0.84
C VAL A 270 10.62 -11.90 1.65
N GLU A 271 10.20 -13.02 2.25
CA GLU A 271 11.05 -13.95 3.02
C GLU A 271 10.63 -15.39 2.70
N ILE A 272 10.91 -15.84 1.48
CA ILE A 272 10.45 -17.12 0.95
C ILE A 272 11.63 -18.10 0.83
N PRO A 273 11.54 -19.34 1.38
CA PRO A 273 10.46 -19.87 2.23
C PRO A 273 10.40 -19.19 3.61
N PRO A 274 9.23 -19.17 4.27
CA PRO A 274 9.10 -18.60 5.62
C PRO A 274 9.90 -19.44 6.62
N THR A 275 10.78 -18.81 7.40
CA THR A 275 11.56 -19.48 8.44
C THR A 275 11.38 -18.81 9.79
N ARG A 276 11.68 -19.54 10.88
CA ARG A 276 11.71 -18.94 12.22
C ARG A 276 12.75 -17.81 12.30
N GLU A 277 13.92 -18.01 11.69
CA GLU A 277 15.02 -17.04 11.64
C GLU A 277 14.58 -15.73 10.99
N ALA A 278 13.91 -15.77 9.83
CA ALA A 278 13.39 -14.58 9.17
C ALA A 278 12.39 -13.80 10.05
N LEU A 279 11.51 -14.52 10.76
CA LEU A 279 10.54 -13.87 11.68
C LEU A 279 11.21 -13.25 12.90
N ASP A 280 12.25 -13.89 13.44
CA ASP A 280 13.00 -13.37 14.58
C ASP A 280 13.87 -12.17 14.14
N ARG A 281 14.37 -12.18 12.90
CA ARG A 281 15.08 -11.05 12.28
C ARG A 281 14.24 -9.76 12.24
N PHE A 282 12.93 -9.86 11.98
CA PHE A 282 12.03 -8.69 12.08
C PHE A 282 11.94 -8.11 13.50
N ALA A 283 12.12 -8.92 14.56
CA ALA A 283 12.17 -8.42 15.93
C ALA A 283 13.48 -7.66 16.19
N GLU A 284 14.60 -8.16 15.67
CA GLU A 284 15.91 -7.51 15.76
C GLU A 284 15.92 -6.17 15.03
N LEU A 285 15.46 -6.14 13.76
CA LEU A 285 15.35 -4.92 12.98
C LEU A 285 14.44 -3.89 13.66
N LYS A 286 13.35 -4.33 14.28
CA LYS A 286 12.47 -3.44 15.06
C LYS A 286 13.22 -2.80 16.22
N ALA A 287 13.97 -3.58 16.98
CA ALA A 287 14.76 -3.09 18.11
C ALA A 287 15.86 -2.13 17.64
N LEU A 288 16.53 -2.44 16.52
CA LEU A 288 17.54 -1.59 15.91
C LEU A 288 16.96 -0.25 15.47
N ILE A 289 15.86 -0.26 14.69
CA ILE A 289 15.17 0.96 14.24
C ILE A 289 14.73 1.79 15.45
N ASN A 290 14.17 1.15 16.48
CA ASN A 290 13.75 1.83 17.70
C ASN A 290 14.94 2.53 18.38
N LYS A 291 16.07 1.84 18.53
CA LYS A 291 17.31 2.39 19.08
C LYS A 291 17.83 3.56 18.23
N GLU A 292 17.99 3.36 16.93
CA GLU A 292 18.59 4.32 16.00
C GLU A 292 17.73 5.58 15.77
N THR A 293 16.43 5.49 16.03
CA THR A 293 15.51 6.63 15.96
C THR A 293 15.21 7.26 17.32
N GLY A 294 15.78 6.74 18.42
CA GLY A 294 15.49 7.18 19.78
C GLY A 294 14.02 6.97 20.17
N GLY A 295 13.42 5.86 19.72
CA GLY A 295 12.04 5.47 20.00
C GLY A 295 10.98 6.24 19.21
N LYS A 296 11.38 7.03 18.20
CA LYS A 296 10.47 7.89 17.44
C LYS A 296 9.72 7.16 16.33
N LEU A 297 10.27 6.08 15.78
CA LEU A 297 9.61 5.28 14.75
C LEU A 297 9.31 3.87 15.26
N ILE A 298 8.07 3.44 15.08
CA ILE A 298 7.66 2.05 15.27
C ILE A 298 7.60 1.37 13.90
N ALA A 299 8.45 0.37 13.72
CA ALA A 299 8.47 -0.45 12.51
C ALA A 299 7.73 -1.78 12.73
N ASN A 300 6.97 -2.20 11.73
CA ASN A 300 6.35 -3.51 11.63
C ASN A 300 6.49 -4.04 10.18
N TRP A 301 6.24 -5.33 9.98
CA TRP A 301 6.39 -6.00 8.70
C TRP A 301 5.11 -6.67 8.25
N VAL A 302 4.91 -6.70 6.94
CA VAL A 302 3.93 -7.48 6.22
C VAL A 302 4.70 -8.48 5.37
N PHE A 303 4.47 -9.76 5.61
CA PHE A 303 5.15 -10.84 4.90
C PHE A 303 4.56 -10.98 3.50
N ALA A 304 5.39 -10.78 2.48
CA ALA A 304 4.95 -10.77 1.10
C ALA A 304 5.19 -12.10 0.40
N PHE A 305 4.14 -12.61 -0.23
CA PHE A 305 4.25 -13.68 -1.23
C PHE A 305 4.48 -13.08 -2.62
N VAL A 306 5.08 -13.85 -3.52
CA VAL A 306 5.37 -13.43 -4.89
C VAL A 306 4.42 -14.17 -5.84
N ARG A 307 3.60 -13.44 -6.59
CA ARG A 307 2.55 -14.01 -7.45
C ARG A 307 3.05 -14.70 -8.72
N THR A 308 4.28 -14.40 -9.13
CA THR A 308 4.93 -14.97 -10.33
C THR A 308 5.62 -16.31 -10.06
N ILE A 309 5.67 -16.78 -8.80
CA ILE A 309 6.28 -18.07 -8.46
C ILE A 309 5.37 -19.22 -8.88
N GLU A 310 5.91 -20.11 -9.72
CA GLU A 310 5.27 -21.34 -10.16
C GLU A 310 6.06 -22.59 -9.70
N PRO A 311 5.39 -23.73 -9.43
CA PRO A 311 3.94 -23.89 -9.42
C PRO A 311 3.29 -23.17 -8.22
N THR A 312 2.10 -22.60 -8.39
CA THR A 312 1.31 -21.94 -7.31
C THR A 312 1.14 -22.78 -6.03
N SER A 313 1.35 -24.11 -6.09
CA SER A 313 1.39 -24.98 -4.92
C SER A 313 2.53 -24.68 -3.94
N LEU A 314 3.64 -24.06 -4.37
CA LEU A 314 4.73 -23.64 -3.50
C LEU A 314 4.25 -22.57 -2.51
N ASN A 315 3.64 -21.51 -3.03
CA ASN A 315 3.01 -20.46 -2.24
C ASN A 315 1.99 -21.00 -1.22
N ARG A 316 1.20 -22.02 -1.62
CA ARG A 316 0.26 -22.70 -0.70
C ARG A 316 0.96 -23.45 0.43
N GLY A 317 2.08 -24.11 0.15
CA GLY A 317 2.90 -24.79 1.14
C GLY A 317 3.45 -23.78 2.16
N TRP A 318 4.07 -22.72 1.67
CA TRP A 318 4.62 -21.64 2.49
C TRP A 318 3.55 -20.91 3.31
N ALA A 319 2.34 -20.72 2.79
CA ALA A 319 1.25 -20.13 3.56
C ALA A 319 0.89 -20.97 4.80
N ARG A 320 0.92 -22.30 4.70
CA ARG A 320 0.68 -23.20 5.84
C ARG A 320 1.83 -23.16 6.84
N GLU A 321 3.07 -23.17 6.34
CA GLU A 321 4.26 -23.04 7.18
C GLU A 321 4.27 -21.71 7.94
N LEU A 322 3.92 -20.61 7.28
CA LEU A 322 3.77 -19.31 7.93
C LEU A 322 2.68 -19.32 9.02
N VAL A 323 1.53 -19.95 8.77
CA VAL A 323 0.49 -20.16 9.79
C VAL A 323 1.08 -20.91 10.98
N ASP A 324 1.75 -22.03 10.77
CA ASP A 324 2.33 -22.84 11.85
C ASP A 324 3.40 -22.07 12.65
N LEU A 325 4.26 -21.31 11.97
CA LEU A 325 5.28 -20.49 12.61
C LEU A 325 4.70 -19.33 13.44
N THR A 326 3.45 -18.96 13.21
CA THR A 326 2.80 -17.79 13.82
C THR A 326 1.65 -18.15 14.76
N LYS A 327 1.37 -19.45 14.95
CA LYS A 327 0.49 -19.95 16.00
C LYS A 327 0.97 -19.47 17.36
N GLU A 328 0.05 -18.92 18.14
CA GLU A 328 0.22 -18.59 19.57
C GLU A 328 1.33 -17.56 19.94
N LYS A 329 1.88 -16.79 19.00
CA LYS A 329 2.72 -15.64 19.35
C LYS A 329 1.86 -14.43 19.74
N GLU A 330 2.31 -13.68 20.76
CA GLU A 330 1.84 -12.31 21.00
C GLU A 330 2.00 -11.45 19.74
N GLU A 331 1.38 -10.27 19.72
CA GLU A 331 1.50 -9.32 18.62
C GLU A 331 2.98 -8.96 18.30
N GLY A 332 3.60 -9.72 17.40
CA GLY A 332 5.00 -9.59 17.02
C GLY A 332 5.31 -8.40 16.11
N SER A 333 6.51 -8.37 15.54
CA SER A 333 6.91 -7.39 14.53
C SER A 333 6.21 -7.61 13.19
N MET A 334 5.90 -8.86 12.84
CA MET A 334 5.10 -9.20 11.68
C MET A 334 3.61 -9.07 11.98
N ARG A 335 2.89 -8.34 11.12
CA ARG A 335 1.50 -7.93 11.35
C ARG A 335 0.52 -8.41 10.30
N GLY A 336 0.99 -8.84 9.14
CA GLY A 336 0.11 -9.35 8.11
C GLY A 336 0.83 -10.04 6.98
N ILE A 337 0.04 -10.38 5.96
CA ILE A 337 0.51 -10.91 4.68
C ILE A 337 0.20 -9.94 3.53
N ASP A 338 0.98 -10.03 2.46
CA ASP A 338 0.80 -9.35 1.18
C ASP A 338 1.03 -10.32 0.01
N LEU A 339 0.66 -9.92 -1.20
CA LEU A 339 1.02 -10.55 -2.45
C LEU A 339 1.46 -9.46 -3.43
N LEU A 340 2.70 -9.53 -3.90
CA LEU A 340 3.33 -8.52 -4.76
C LEU A 340 3.86 -9.14 -6.07
N ALA A 341 4.70 -8.37 -6.78
CA ALA A 341 5.21 -8.60 -8.14
C ALA A 341 4.20 -8.29 -9.25
N ASN A 342 4.67 -8.33 -10.50
CA ASN A 342 3.95 -7.87 -11.68
C ASN A 342 2.55 -8.49 -11.82
N GLU A 343 1.50 -7.68 -11.67
CA GLU A 343 0.08 -8.09 -11.68
C GLU A 343 -0.49 -8.38 -13.08
N LEU A 344 0.20 -7.97 -14.17
CA LEU A 344 -0.37 -7.93 -15.52
C LEU A 344 -0.96 -9.27 -15.98
N ASP A 345 -0.16 -10.34 -15.91
CA ASP A 345 -0.52 -11.68 -16.38
C ASP A 345 -0.63 -12.71 -15.24
N THR A 346 -0.66 -12.24 -13.99
CA THR A 346 -0.73 -13.07 -12.78
C THR A 346 -1.91 -12.62 -11.91
N PRO A 347 -3.14 -12.98 -12.31
CA PRO A 347 -4.35 -12.47 -11.66
C PRO A 347 -4.42 -12.86 -10.18
N ALA A 348 -5.01 -11.99 -9.38
CA ALA A 348 -5.09 -12.15 -7.93
C ALA A 348 -5.82 -13.45 -7.54
N LEU A 349 -6.92 -13.81 -8.21
CA LEU A 349 -7.73 -14.98 -7.84
C LEU A 349 -6.92 -16.29 -7.84
N GLU A 350 -6.33 -16.65 -8.97
CA GLU A 350 -5.63 -17.92 -9.15
C GLU A 350 -4.37 -18.02 -8.29
N THR A 351 -3.61 -16.93 -8.21
CA THR A 351 -2.31 -16.91 -7.53
C THR A 351 -2.43 -16.72 -6.01
N ALA A 352 -3.47 -16.02 -5.53
CA ALA A 352 -3.62 -15.68 -4.12
C ALA A 352 -4.46 -16.66 -3.31
N GLN A 353 -5.46 -17.33 -3.90
CA GLN A 353 -6.42 -18.11 -3.10
C GLN A 353 -5.76 -19.22 -2.27
N GLY A 354 -4.66 -19.81 -2.78
CA GLY A 354 -3.85 -20.80 -2.06
C GLY A 354 -3.13 -20.26 -0.83
N ILE A 355 -2.98 -18.94 -0.73
CA ILE A 355 -2.31 -18.23 0.38
C ILE A 355 -3.34 -17.66 1.34
N TYR A 356 -4.27 -16.86 0.82
CA TYR A 356 -5.17 -16.05 1.65
C TYR A 356 -6.26 -16.89 2.30
N MET A 357 -6.70 -17.99 1.67
CA MET A 357 -7.75 -18.83 2.26
C MET A 357 -7.26 -19.58 3.50
N PRO A 358 -6.09 -20.27 3.50
CA PRO A 358 -5.53 -20.87 4.71
C PRO A 358 -5.24 -19.86 5.82
N VAL A 359 -4.61 -18.72 5.50
CA VAL A 359 -4.30 -17.66 6.49
C VAL A 359 -5.59 -17.07 7.05
N GLY A 360 -6.58 -16.78 6.20
CA GLY A 360 -7.89 -16.29 6.62
C GLY A 360 -8.64 -17.27 7.52
N ALA A 361 -8.58 -18.58 7.23
CA ALA A 361 -9.19 -19.61 8.05
C ALA A 361 -8.52 -19.72 9.43
N ALA A 362 -7.18 -19.73 9.49
CA ALA A 362 -6.43 -19.74 10.75
C ALA A 362 -6.72 -18.48 11.60
N ARG A 363 -6.83 -17.31 10.96
CA ARG A 363 -7.24 -16.05 11.61
C ARG A 363 -8.64 -16.15 12.21
N GLN A 364 -9.61 -16.70 11.47
CA GLN A 364 -10.98 -16.87 11.94
C GLN A 364 -11.09 -17.88 13.08
N ALA A 365 -10.25 -18.91 13.09
CA ALA A 365 -10.15 -19.89 14.18
C ALA A 365 -9.45 -19.34 15.44
N GLY A 366 -8.88 -18.13 15.37
CA GLY A 366 -8.14 -17.52 16.47
C GLY A 366 -6.73 -18.07 16.67
N GLU A 367 -6.22 -18.85 15.70
CA GLU A 367 -4.89 -19.48 15.77
C GLU A 367 -3.76 -18.47 15.56
N ILE A 368 -4.02 -17.44 14.74
CA ILE A 368 -3.06 -16.40 14.38
C ILE A 368 -3.69 -15.00 14.45
N ARG A 369 -2.85 -13.98 14.53
CA ARG A 369 -3.28 -12.55 14.55
C ARG A 369 -2.92 -11.77 13.29
N LEU A 370 -2.41 -12.44 12.26
CA LEU A 370 -1.99 -11.79 11.01
C LEU A 370 -3.18 -11.15 10.31
N LYS A 371 -2.95 -9.93 9.83
CA LYS A 371 -3.85 -9.16 8.97
C LYS A 371 -3.53 -9.45 7.51
N SER A 372 -4.30 -8.88 6.58
CA SER A 372 -4.10 -9.14 5.15
C SER A 372 -4.25 -7.86 4.34
N THR A 373 -3.24 -7.58 3.53
CA THR A 373 -3.25 -6.61 2.42
C THR A 373 -2.94 -7.36 1.13
N MET A 374 -3.15 -6.74 -0.02
CA MET A 374 -2.75 -7.30 -1.32
C MET A 374 -2.43 -6.15 -2.27
N HIS A 375 -1.31 -6.20 -3.00
CA HIS A 375 -1.16 -5.35 -4.18
C HIS A 375 -2.24 -5.73 -5.18
N SER A 376 -3.15 -4.83 -5.50
CA SER A 376 -4.25 -5.20 -6.38
C SER A 376 -4.84 -4.02 -7.11
N GLY A 377 -5.13 -4.23 -8.39
CA GLY A 377 -5.64 -3.19 -9.27
C GLY A 377 -4.61 -2.09 -9.53
N GLU A 378 -3.33 -2.41 -9.45
CA GLU A 378 -2.27 -1.55 -9.97
C GLU A 378 -2.13 -1.77 -11.48
N LEU A 379 -2.09 -3.03 -11.91
CA LEU A 379 -2.01 -3.44 -13.31
C LEU A 379 -2.97 -4.61 -13.58
N GLY A 380 -3.06 -5.05 -14.84
CA GLY A 380 -3.76 -6.28 -15.20
C GLY A 380 -5.29 -6.19 -15.11
N ASP A 381 -5.90 -7.21 -14.53
CA ASP A 381 -7.35 -7.40 -14.55
C ASP A 381 -8.09 -6.48 -13.57
N VAL A 382 -9.06 -5.71 -14.08
CA VAL A 382 -9.91 -4.80 -13.29
C VAL A 382 -10.64 -5.48 -12.13
N ARG A 383 -10.82 -6.81 -12.19
CA ARG A 383 -11.50 -7.60 -11.17
C ARG A 383 -10.61 -7.93 -9.97
N ASN A 384 -9.30 -7.75 -10.06
CA ASN A 384 -8.36 -8.17 -9.02
C ASN A 384 -8.70 -7.56 -7.66
N VAL A 385 -9.05 -6.26 -7.60
CA VAL A 385 -9.38 -5.59 -6.32
C VAL A 385 -10.62 -6.21 -5.68
N ARG A 386 -11.65 -6.50 -6.49
CA ARG A 386 -12.87 -7.18 -6.04
C ARG A 386 -12.53 -8.58 -5.51
N ASP A 387 -11.66 -9.32 -6.19
CA ASP A 387 -11.28 -10.66 -5.74
C ASP A 387 -10.45 -10.62 -4.45
N ALA A 388 -9.52 -9.66 -4.30
CA ALA A 388 -8.78 -9.42 -3.07
C ALA A 388 -9.75 -9.18 -1.88
N MET A 389 -10.76 -8.34 -2.08
CA MET A 389 -11.79 -8.08 -1.07
C MET A 389 -12.62 -9.32 -0.73
N ILE A 390 -12.96 -10.14 -1.72
CA ILE A 390 -13.66 -11.41 -1.49
C ILE A 390 -12.78 -12.38 -0.69
N MET A 391 -11.46 -12.35 -0.91
CA MET A 391 -10.50 -13.14 -0.15
C MET A 391 -10.22 -12.58 1.26
N GLY A 392 -10.86 -11.47 1.64
CA GLY A 392 -10.88 -10.98 3.01
C GLY A 392 -9.67 -10.13 3.39
N VAL A 393 -9.10 -9.38 2.44
CA VAL A 393 -8.13 -8.32 2.73
C VAL A 393 -8.79 -7.20 3.55
N GLU A 394 -8.03 -6.62 4.47
CA GLU A 394 -8.46 -5.47 5.28
C GLU A 394 -8.05 -4.14 4.63
N ARG A 395 -7.05 -4.17 3.73
CA ARG A 395 -6.70 -3.06 2.84
C ARG A 395 -6.11 -3.57 1.52
N VAL A 396 -6.02 -2.70 0.52
CA VAL A 396 -5.46 -2.96 -0.80
C VAL A 396 -4.32 -1.97 -1.07
N GLY A 397 -3.20 -2.47 -1.60
CA GLY A 397 -2.14 -1.64 -2.17
C GLY A 397 -2.49 -1.17 -3.58
N HIS A 398 -2.34 0.12 -3.84
CA HIS A 398 -2.71 0.86 -5.05
C HIS A 398 -4.21 0.98 -5.30
N GLY A 399 -4.89 -0.12 -5.66
CA GLY A 399 -6.35 -0.13 -5.87
C GLY A 399 -6.86 0.73 -7.04
N VAL A 400 -6.01 1.16 -7.97
CA VAL A 400 -6.35 2.13 -9.04
C VAL A 400 -7.52 1.63 -9.91
N LEU A 401 -7.50 0.36 -10.32
CA LEU A 401 -8.53 -0.24 -11.16
C LEU A 401 -9.88 -0.43 -10.46
N LEU A 402 -9.98 -0.24 -9.13
CA LEU A 402 -11.25 -0.30 -8.40
C LEU A 402 -12.27 0.72 -8.93
N ARG A 403 -11.82 1.82 -9.53
CA ARG A 403 -12.67 2.84 -10.16
C ARG A 403 -13.64 2.27 -11.21
N GLU A 404 -13.30 1.12 -11.80
CA GLU A 404 -14.10 0.48 -12.86
C GLU A 404 -15.24 -0.39 -12.31
N ASP A 405 -15.25 -0.73 -11.02
CA ASP A 405 -16.25 -1.60 -10.39
C ASP A 405 -17.04 -0.84 -9.30
N PRO A 406 -18.17 -0.21 -9.65
CA PRO A 406 -18.97 0.57 -8.71
C PRO A 406 -19.59 -0.29 -7.59
N VAL A 407 -19.78 -1.59 -7.80
CA VAL A 407 -20.30 -2.50 -6.76
C VAL A 407 -19.20 -2.85 -5.77
N ALA A 408 -17.99 -3.12 -6.26
CA ALA A 408 -16.82 -3.31 -5.42
C ALA A 408 -16.48 -2.06 -4.59
N ILE A 409 -16.66 -0.86 -5.16
CA ILE A 409 -16.56 0.41 -4.42
C ILE A 409 -17.54 0.46 -3.23
N GLU A 410 -18.82 0.11 -3.44
CA GLU A 410 -19.79 0.05 -2.33
C GLU A 410 -19.41 -1.01 -1.29
N TYR A 411 -18.82 -2.12 -1.73
CA TYR A 411 -18.35 -3.15 -0.83
C TYR A 411 -17.18 -2.66 0.02
N ALA A 412 -16.17 -2.03 -0.59
CA ALA A 412 -15.02 -1.44 0.11
C ALA A 412 -15.49 -0.42 1.16
N ARG A 413 -16.39 0.48 0.77
CA ARG A 413 -16.99 1.49 1.64
C ARG A 413 -17.76 0.86 2.79
N ALA A 414 -18.64 -0.10 2.51
CA ALA A 414 -19.50 -0.71 3.53
C ALA A 414 -18.74 -1.58 4.53
N ASN A 415 -17.57 -2.12 4.15
CA ASN A 415 -16.76 -3.00 4.99
C ASN A 415 -15.48 -2.34 5.50
N ASN A 416 -15.27 -1.04 5.23
CA ASN A 416 -14.06 -0.28 5.57
C ASN A 416 -12.76 -0.94 5.08
N VAL A 417 -12.76 -1.48 3.86
CA VAL A 417 -11.53 -1.99 3.23
C VAL A 417 -10.70 -0.78 2.78
N GLY A 418 -9.53 -0.60 3.38
CA GLY A 418 -8.67 0.55 3.09
C GLY A 418 -7.98 0.48 1.73
N ILE A 419 -7.60 1.63 1.18
CA ILE A 419 -6.80 1.73 -0.05
C ILE A 419 -5.55 2.57 0.23
N VAL A 420 -4.37 1.96 0.06
CA VAL A 420 -3.08 2.65 0.23
C VAL A 420 -2.53 3.00 -1.15
N CYS A 421 -2.49 4.28 -1.50
CA CYS A 421 -2.09 4.75 -2.83
C CYS A 421 -0.65 5.28 -2.84
N SER A 422 0.05 5.09 -3.96
CA SER A 422 1.41 5.61 -4.20
C SER A 422 1.41 6.36 -5.53
N LEU A 423 1.17 7.67 -5.51
CA LEU A 423 0.82 8.43 -6.71
C LEU A 423 1.99 8.50 -7.68
N VAL A 424 3.20 8.75 -7.17
CA VAL A 424 4.41 8.86 -8.00
C VAL A 424 4.77 7.52 -8.65
N SER A 425 4.70 6.42 -7.89
CA SER A 425 4.87 5.06 -8.42
C SER A 425 3.91 4.83 -9.58
N ASN A 426 2.62 5.06 -9.37
CA ASN A 426 1.61 4.83 -10.40
C ASN A 426 1.81 5.70 -11.67
N ARG A 427 2.30 6.94 -11.54
CA ARG A 427 2.63 7.76 -12.71
C ARG A 427 3.88 7.28 -13.45
N LEU A 428 4.94 6.94 -12.71
CA LEU A 428 6.20 6.50 -13.30
C LEU A 428 6.09 5.11 -13.93
N LEU A 429 5.21 4.26 -13.44
CA LEU A 429 4.99 2.89 -13.96
C LEU A 429 3.84 2.78 -14.96
N ARG A 430 3.35 3.91 -15.49
CA ARG A 430 2.27 3.98 -16.50
C ARG A 430 0.92 3.40 -16.06
N VAL A 431 0.72 3.25 -14.76
CA VAL A 431 -0.57 2.83 -14.18
C VAL A 431 -1.60 3.95 -14.37
N GLU A 432 -1.17 5.20 -14.16
CA GLU A 432 -1.96 6.39 -14.44
C GLU A 432 -1.12 7.41 -15.19
N THR A 433 -1.68 7.98 -16.27
CA THR A 433 -0.92 8.88 -17.16
C THR A 433 -0.92 10.32 -16.68
N ASP A 434 -1.91 10.69 -15.86
CA ASP A 434 -2.04 12.03 -15.27
C ASP A 434 -2.47 11.92 -13.81
N TYR A 435 -1.70 12.55 -12.92
CA TYR A 435 -2.01 12.64 -11.49
C TYR A 435 -3.41 13.17 -11.21
N SER A 436 -3.97 14.04 -12.07
CA SER A 436 -5.31 14.60 -11.91
C SER A 436 -6.43 13.56 -12.07
N ASN A 437 -6.16 12.44 -12.77
CA ASN A 437 -7.09 11.35 -13.00
C ASN A 437 -7.00 10.24 -11.93
N HIS A 438 -6.01 10.29 -11.04
CA HIS A 438 -5.81 9.24 -10.05
C HIS A 438 -7.02 9.12 -9.10
N PRO A 439 -7.61 7.92 -8.89
CA PRO A 439 -8.89 7.77 -8.20
C PRO A 439 -8.83 7.89 -6.67
N PHE A 440 -7.68 8.20 -6.07
CA PHE A 440 -7.49 8.15 -4.60
C PHE A 440 -8.44 9.12 -3.89
N LEU A 441 -8.61 10.31 -4.46
CA LEU A 441 -9.47 11.35 -3.89
C LEU A 441 -10.96 11.00 -4.03
N THR A 442 -11.31 10.29 -5.10
CA THR A 442 -12.66 9.73 -5.27
C THR A 442 -12.95 8.68 -4.20
N PHE A 443 -12.01 7.75 -3.94
CA PHE A 443 -12.18 6.76 -2.87
C PHE A 443 -12.37 7.40 -1.50
N LEU A 444 -11.52 8.39 -1.18
CA LEU A 444 -11.63 9.15 0.06
C LEU A 444 -13.00 9.84 0.20
N ARG A 445 -13.47 10.52 -0.86
CA ARG A 445 -14.76 11.22 -0.88
C ARG A 445 -15.97 10.28 -0.92
N LEU A 446 -15.78 9.03 -1.30
CA LEU A 446 -16.79 7.99 -1.15
C LEU A 446 -16.80 7.39 0.25
N GLY A 447 -15.91 7.83 1.15
CA GLY A 447 -15.84 7.34 2.52
C GLY A 447 -15.10 6.01 2.66
N ILE A 448 -14.32 5.62 1.64
CA ILE A 448 -13.38 4.49 1.75
C ILE A 448 -12.14 5.00 2.49
N PRO A 449 -11.67 4.34 3.57
CA PRO A 449 -10.39 4.68 4.18
C PRO A 449 -9.31 4.68 3.09
N THR A 450 -8.69 5.82 2.88
CA THR A 450 -7.64 5.98 1.88
C THR A 450 -6.45 6.70 2.51
N SER A 451 -5.24 6.22 2.23
CA SER A 451 -3.98 6.81 2.68
C SER A 451 -2.96 6.90 1.56
N LEU A 452 -1.90 7.69 1.76
CA LEU A 452 -0.78 7.82 0.82
C LEU A 452 0.46 7.10 1.38
N SER A 453 1.23 6.51 0.48
CA SER A 453 2.52 5.87 0.75
C SER A 453 3.49 6.12 -0.40
N THR A 454 4.75 5.70 -0.25
CA THR A 454 5.81 5.99 -1.22
C THR A 454 6.25 4.81 -2.05
N ASP A 455 5.87 3.59 -1.68
CA ASP A 455 6.26 2.37 -2.38
C ASP A 455 7.80 2.17 -2.32
N ASP A 456 8.50 2.33 -3.44
CA ASP A 456 9.96 2.27 -3.57
C ASP A 456 10.57 3.69 -3.64
N GLU A 457 10.51 4.41 -2.52
CA GLU A 457 10.80 5.86 -2.46
C GLU A 457 12.14 6.26 -3.09
N GLY A 458 13.17 5.42 -2.92
CA GLY A 458 14.51 5.63 -3.44
C GLY A 458 14.49 5.54 -4.95
N MET A 459 14.06 4.39 -5.49
CA MET A 459 14.00 4.10 -6.93
C MET A 459 13.17 5.13 -7.71
N PHE A 460 12.10 5.65 -7.12
CA PHE A 460 11.24 6.69 -7.71
C PHE A 460 11.70 8.12 -7.44
N ARG A 461 12.79 8.32 -6.69
CA ARG A 461 13.30 9.62 -6.25
C ARG A 461 12.21 10.50 -5.61
N THR A 462 11.40 9.89 -4.77
CA THR A 462 10.27 10.51 -4.09
C THR A 462 10.39 10.39 -2.58
N ASP A 463 9.48 11.04 -1.86
CA ASP A 463 9.26 10.85 -0.43
C ASP A 463 7.80 11.17 -0.10
N ILE A 464 7.38 10.93 1.14
CA ILE A 464 5.99 11.15 1.54
C ILE A 464 5.57 12.64 1.51
N ALA A 465 6.53 13.58 1.60
CA ALA A 465 6.22 15.01 1.41
C ALA A 465 5.98 15.32 -0.08
N ASN A 466 6.66 14.62 -0.98
CA ASN A 466 6.45 14.71 -2.41
C ASN A 466 5.11 14.10 -2.84
N GLU A 467 4.67 12.99 -2.24
CA GLU A 467 3.31 12.46 -2.43
C GLU A 467 2.25 13.52 -2.06
N CYS A 468 2.43 14.21 -0.94
CA CYS A 468 1.60 15.37 -0.57
C CYS A 468 1.66 16.48 -1.65
N ARG A 469 2.86 16.83 -2.12
CA ARG A 469 3.03 17.88 -3.13
C ARG A 469 2.32 17.53 -4.42
N VAL A 470 2.42 16.28 -4.87
CA VAL A 470 1.74 15.77 -6.06
C VAL A 470 0.22 15.84 -5.87
N ALA A 471 -0.30 15.36 -4.75
CA ALA A 471 -1.72 15.42 -4.44
C ALA A 471 -2.25 16.87 -4.45
N VAL A 472 -1.57 17.78 -3.74
CA VAL A 472 -1.98 19.20 -3.66
C VAL A 472 -1.85 19.87 -5.02
N THR A 473 -0.77 19.68 -5.75
CA THR A 473 -0.54 20.40 -7.02
C THR A 473 -1.50 19.97 -8.12
N ASN A 474 -1.81 18.67 -8.22
CA ASN A 474 -2.45 18.11 -9.41
C ASN A 474 -3.94 17.77 -9.23
N THR A 475 -4.47 17.83 -8.01
CA THR A 475 -5.90 17.54 -7.76
C THR A 475 -6.61 18.77 -7.21
N ASP A 476 -7.87 18.61 -6.79
CA ASP A 476 -8.64 19.62 -6.07
C ASP A 476 -8.76 19.30 -4.56
N ILE A 477 -7.83 18.49 -4.03
CA ILE A 477 -7.83 18.09 -2.61
C ILE A 477 -7.85 19.31 -1.68
N GLN A 478 -8.60 19.18 -0.59
CA GLN A 478 -8.74 20.20 0.45
C GLN A 478 -7.93 19.84 1.70
N TYR A 479 -7.68 20.81 2.58
CA TYR A 479 -6.86 20.57 3.78
C TYR A 479 -7.48 19.53 4.72
N SER A 480 -8.80 19.57 4.94
CA SER A 480 -9.50 18.57 5.75
C SER A 480 -9.37 17.14 5.17
N GLU A 481 -9.23 17.02 3.86
CA GLU A 481 -8.99 15.74 3.18
C GLU A 481 -7.53 15.27 3.37
N MET A 482 -6.55 16.18 3.34
CA MET A 482 -5.16 15.86 3.74
C MET A 482 -5.09 15.36 5.19
N VAL A 483 -5.85 15.97 6.10
CA VAL A 483 -5.99 15.50 7.48
C VAL A 483 -6.61 14.10 7.53
N ALA A 484 -7.64 13.85 6.71
CA ALA A 484 -8.28 12.54 6.63
C ALA A 484 -7.30 11.46 6.11
N LEU A 485 -6.49 11.74 5.09
CA LEU A 485 -5.44 10.82 4.62
C LEU A 485 -4.45 10.45 5.74
N SER A 486 -3.98 11.43 6.52
CA SER A 486 -3.08 11.19 7.68
C SER A 486 -3.74 10.37 8.79
N ARG A 487 -5.05 10.56 9.04
CA ARG A 487 -5.79 9.77 10.04
C ARG A 487 -6.03 8.35 9.56
N ASN A 488 -6.40 8.20 8.29
CA ASN A 488 -6.65 6.92 7.65
C ASN A 488 -5.40 6.03 7.65
N SER A 489 -4.20 6.59 7.47
CA SER A 489 -2.97 5.79 7.59
C SER A 489 -2.76 5.19 8.98
N VAL A 490 -3.39 5.72 10.03
CA VAL A 490 -3.43 5.06 11.36
C VAL A 490 -4.53 4.02 11.43
N TYR A 491 -5.73 4.33 10.93
CA TYR A 491 -6.86 3.40 10.94
C TYR A 491 -6.60 2.13 10.13
N GLU A 492 -5.96 2.27 8.97
CA GLU A 492 -5.57 1.20 8.04
C GLU A 492 -4.33 0.42 8.50
N SER A 493 -3.56 0.96 9.46
CA SER A 493 -2.40 0.24 9.99
C SER A 493 -2.82 -1.06 10.67
N PHE A 494 -1.93 -2.04 10.66
CA PHE A 494 -2.06 -3.28 11.43
C PHE A 494 -1.48 -3.15 12.84
N ALA A 495 -1.29 -1.92 13.33
CA ALA A 495 -0.93 -1.64 14.70
C ALA A 495 -2.03 -2.10 15.68
N GLY A 496 -1.63 -2.54 16.88
CA GLY A 496 -2.57 -2.80 17.97
C GLY A 496 -3.28 -1.53 18.43
N SER A 497 -4.45 -1.68 19.07
CA SER A 497 -5.34 -0.58 19.48
C SER A 497 -4.62 0.52 20.27
N ALA A 498 -3.83 0.15 21.28
CA ALA A 498 -3.08 1.10 22.10
C ALA A 498 -2.05 1.92 21.29
N THR A 499 -1.46 1.33 20.25
CA THR A 499 -0.55 2.07 19.36
C THR A 499 -1.34 3.01 18.46
N LYS A 500 -2.48 2.58 17.91
CA LYS A 500 -3.35 3.46 17.11
C LYS A 500 -3.84 4.66 17.92
N GLU A 501 -4.28 4.45 19.17
CA GLU A 501 -4.72 5.52 20.07
C GLU A 501 -3.61 6.55 20.31
N ARG A 502 -2.39 6.10 20.60
CA ARG A 502 -1.23 6.99 20.75
C ARG A 502 -0.92 7.76 19.47
N LEU A 503 -0.91 7.10 18.32
CA LEU A 503 -0.61 7.74 17.03
C LEU A 503 -1.66 8.80 16.67
N LEU A 504 -2.95 8.52 16.89
CA LEU A 504 -4.03 9.48 16.69
C LEU A 504 -3.93 10.68 17.63
N ALA A 505 -3.55 10.45 18.90
CA ALA A 505 -3.32 11.53 19.87
C ALA A 505 -2.14 12.42 19.46
N THR A 506 -1.02 11.83 19.03
CA THR A 506 0.13 12.56 18.48
C THR A 506 -0.29 13.40 17.28
N LEU A 507 -0.94 12.78 16.28
CA LEU A 507 -1.40 13.47 15.08
C LEU A 507 -2.33 14.63 15.42
N ALA A 508 -3.28 14.44 16.34
CA ALA A 508 -4.19 15.51 16.75
C ALA A 508 -3.47 16.69 17.40
N GLY A 509 -2.46 16.43 18.23
CA GLY A 509 -1.62 17.46 18.84
C GLY A 509 -0.80 18.24 17.80
N GLU A 510 -0.17 17.53 16.87
CA GLU A 510 0.62 18.13 15.78
C GLU A 510 -0.23 18.95 14.83
N LEU A 511 -1.42 18.45 14.44
CA LEU A 511 -2.37 19.19 13.61
C LEU A 511 -2.81 20.48 14.28
N LYS A 512 -3.14 20.44 15.58
CA LYS A 512 -3.52 21.65 16.33
C LYS A 512 -2.38 22.68 16.34
N ALA A 513 -1.14 22.24 16.53
CA ALA A 513 0.03 23.13 16.51
C ALA A 513 0.31 23.69 15.11
N PHE A 514 0.17 22.86 14.08
CA PHE A 514 0.30 23.26 12.68
C PHE A 514 -0.75 24.31 12.30
N GLU A 515 -2.02 24.06 12.58
CA GLU A 515 -3.12 25.01 12.30
C GLU A 515 -2.95 26.33 13.05
N ALA A 516 -2.50 26.28 14.31
CA ALA A 516 -2.28 27.48 15.10
C ALA A 516 -1.11 28.35 14.61
N SER A 517 -0.14 27.77 13.90
CA SER A 517 1.05 28.46 13.38
C SER A 517 0.95 28.82 11.90
N TYR A 518 0.07 28.16 11.14
CA TYR A 518 -0.07 28.37 9.70
C TYR A 518 -0.46 29.82 9.36
N GLY A 519 0.34 30.46 8.51
CA GLY A 519 0.14 31.87 8.10
C GLY A 519 0.61 32.93 9.11
N LYS A 520 1.14 32.53 10.28
CA LYS A 520 1.74 33.46 11.27
C LYS A 520 3.24 33.65 11.11
N THR A 521 3.91 32.74 10.39
CA THR A 521 5.29 32.88 9.96
C THR A 521 5.30 33.38 8.52
N GLY A 522 5.08 34.68 8.34
CA GLY A 522 5.16 35.40 7.07
C GLY A 522 6.11 36.57 7.19
#